data_AF-A0A3C1QDT4-F1
#
_entry.id   AF-A0A3C1QDT4-F1
#
_cell.length_a   1.000
_cell.length_b   1.000
_cell.length_c   1.000
_cell.angle_alpha   90.00
_cell.angle_beta   90.00
_cell.angle_gamma   90.00
#
_symmetry.space_group_name_H-M   'P 1'
#
loop_
_entity.id
_entity.type
_entity.pdbx_description
1 polymer ?
#
loop_
_entity_poly.entity_id
_entity_poly.type
_entity_poly.pdbx_seq_one_letter_code
_entity_poly.pdbx_strand_id
1 'polypeptide(L)'
;MTDPILQAYLEVEMAMERFTLVLHDHVDHLRKTEAPGSDKLHRMANGTKAMRDSASIYLSYAKYVAHGMPESPDLVEEDLQG
;
A
#
# COMPACT_ATOMS: atom_id res chain seq x y z
N MET A 1 -23.65 16.33 -2.66
CA MET A 1 -23.32 15.14 -3.46
C MET A 1 -21.81 15.00 -3.37
N THR A 2 -21.32 13.95 -2.73
CA THR A 2 -19.88 13.67 -2.64
C THR A 2 -19.33 13.47 -4.04
N ASP A 3 -18.13 13.97 -4.32
CA ASP A 3 -17.44 13.71 -5.58
C ASP A 3 -17.27 12.19 -5.76
N PRO A 4 -17.79 11.58 -6.84
CA PRO A 4 -17.65 10.15 -7.08
C PRO A 4 -16.19 9.66 -7.08
N ILE A 5 -15.23 10.49 -7.50
CA ILE A 5 -13.80 10.14 -7.50
C ILE A 5 -13.27 10.09 -6.07
N LEU A 6 -13.62 11.07 -5.24
CA LEU A 6 -13.23 11.09 -3.83
C LEU A 6 -13.79 9.87 -3.08
N GLN A 7 -15.05 9.52 -3.34
CA GLN A 7 -15.66 8.35 -2.73
C GLN A 7 -14.93 7.05 -3.13
N ALA A 8 -14.61 6.89 -4.41
CA ALA A 8 -13.86 5.73 -4.90
C ALA A 8 -12.43 5.67 -4.31
N TYR A 9 -11.77 6.81 -4.16
CA TYR A 9 -10.45 6.89 -3.52
C TYR A 9 -10.48 6.36 -2.09
N LEU A 10 -11.43 6.82 -1.27
CA LEU A 10 -11.54 6.40 0.14
C LEU A 10 -11.80 4.89 0.26
N GLU A 11 -12.59 4.32 -0.64
CA GLU A 11 -12.85 2.88 -0.69
C GLU A 11 -11.57 2.08 -1.02
N VAL A 12 -10.77 2.57 -1.97
CA VAL A 12 -9.49 1.94 -2.34
C VAL A 12 -8.46 2.06 -1.21
N GLU A 13 -8.36 3.24 -0.59
CA GLU A 13 -7.48 3.50 0.55
C GLU A 13 -7.77 2.52 1.70
N MET A 14 -9.03 2.42 2.12
CA MET A 14 -9.45 1.49 3.16
C MET A 14 -9.19 0.02 2.79
N ALA A 15 -9.45 -0.36 1.54
CA ALA A 15 -9.23 -1.73 1.08
C ALA A 15 -7.73 -2.10 1.06
N MET A 16 -6.86 -1.19 0.63
CA MET A 16 -5.42 -1.39 0.59
C MET A 16 -4.80 -1.43 1.99
N GLU A 17 -5.25 -0.58 2.92
CA GLU A 17 -4.82 -0.63 4.32
C GLU A 17 -5.16 -1.99 4.93
N ARG A 18 -6.42 -2.41 4.80
CA ARG A 18 -6.89 -3.71 5.30
C ARG A 18 -6.10 -4.86 4.70
N PHE A 19 -5.87 -4.84 3.39
CA PHE A 19 -5.14 -5.90 2.70
C PHE A 19 -3.68 -5.99 3.16
N THR A 20 -3.03 -4.84 3.37
CA THR A 20 -1.66 -4.76 3.87
C THR A 20 -1.53 -5.36 5.28
N LEU A 21 -2.50 -5.10 6.16
CA LEU A 21 -2.55 -5.71 7.50
C LEU A 21 -2.68 -7.23 7.42
N VAL A 22 -3.59 -7.74 6.59
CA VAL A 22 -3.77 -9.19 6.40
C VAL A 22 -2.52 -9.86 5.83
N LEU A 23 -1.81 -9.21 4.90
CA LEU A 23 -0.54 -9.73 4.38
C LEU A 23 0.53 -9.79 5.47
N HIS A 24 0.62 -8.77 6.32
CA HIS A 24 1.56 -8.76 7.44
C HIS A 24 1.27 -9.91 8.42
N ASP A 25 0.01 -10.06 8.83
CA ASP A 25 -0.41 -11.14 9.72
C ASP A 25 -0.12 -12.52 9.12
N HIS A 26 -0.31 -12.66 7.81
CA HIS A 26 0.01 -13.89 7.10
C HIS A 26 1.52 -14.21 7.14
N VAL A 27 2.38 -13.22 6.91
CA VAL A 27 3.84 -13.40 7.02
C VAL A 27 4.24 -13.74 8.46
N ASP A 28 3.65 -13.09 9.45
CA ASP A 28 3.91 -13.37 10.87
C ASP A 28 3.45 -14.78 11.29
N HIS A 29 2.34 -15.25 10.72
CA HIS A 29 1.92 -16.63 10.87
C HIS A 29 2.96 -17.60 10.27
N LEU A 30 3.40 -17.35 9.04
CA LEU A 30 4.42 -18.18 8.38
C LEU A 30 5.75 -18.20 9.15
N ARG A 31 6.17 -17.09 9.76
CA ARG A 31 7.37 -17.05 10.62
C ARG A 31 7.31 -18.02 11.80
N LYS A 32 6.11 -18.32 12.29
CA LYS A 32 5.89 -19.21 13.45
C LYS A 32 5.72 -20.68 13.04
N THR A 33 5.29 -20.95 11.80
CA THR A 33 4.92 -22.29 11.35
C THR A 33 5.90 -22.91 10.36
N GLU A 34 6.65 -22.10 9.61
CA GLU A 34 7.63 -22.57 8.64
C GLU A 34 8.98 -22.85 9.28
N ALA A 35 9.76 -23.75 8.68
CA ALA A 35 11.13 -24.02 9.12
C ALA A 35 12.02 -22.77 8.98
N PRO A 36 13.01 -22.57 9.88
CA PRO A 36 13.99 -21.50 9.73
C PRO A 36 14.67 -21.56 8.36
N GLY A 37 14.73 -20.43 7.65
CA GLY A 37 15.30 -20.35 6.30
C GLY A 37 14.38 -20.88 5.19
N SER A 38 13.09 -21.11 5.45
CA SER A 38 12.13 -21.52 4.42
C SER A 38 12.08 -20.51 3.26
N ASP A 39 12.36 -20.97 2.05
CA ASP A 39 12.26 -20.14 0.83
C ASP A 39 10.85 -19.57 0.65
N LYS A 40 9.82 -20.29 1.10
CA LYS A 40 8.43 -19.83 1.06
C LYS A 40 8.27 -18.59 1.93
N LEU A 41 8.77 -18.62 3.16
CA LEU A 41 8.73 -17.47 4.06
C LEU A 41 9.49 -16.28 3.46
N HIS A 42 10.68 -16.51 2.90
CA HIS A 42 11.46 -15.45 2.24
C HIS A 42 10.70 -14.81 1.07
N ARG A 43 10.14 -15.61 0.16
CA ARG A 43 9.36 -15.09 -0.97
C ARG A 43 8.12 -14.32 -0.51
N MET A 44 7.38 -14.84 0.47
CA MET A 44 6.17 -14.18 0.98
C MET A 44 6.49 -12.87 1.69
N ALA A 45 7.57 -12.82 2.47
CA ALA A 45 8.01 -11.59 3.13
C ALA A 45 8.42 -10.51 2.11
N ASN A 46 9.20 -10.89 1.09
CA ASN A 46 9.63 -9.97 0.03
C ASN A 46 8.45 -9.48 -0.81
N GLY A 47 7.55 -10.38 -1.21
CA GLY A 47 6.34 -10.02 -1.95
C GLY A 47 5.44 -9.09 -1.17
N THR A 48 5.22 -9.37 0.12
CA THR A 48 4.41 -8.52 1.01
C THR A 48 5.00 -7.11 1.14
N LYS A 49 6.34 -7.02 1.30
CA LYS A 49 7.03 -5.73 1.33
C LYS A 49 6.83 -4.96 0.01
N ALA A 50 7.07 -5.61 -1.12
CA ALA A 50 6.90 -4.98 -2.44
C ALA A 50 5.46 -4.50 -2.69
N MET A 51 4.45 -5.26 -2.24
CA MET A 51 3.05 -4.84 -2.34
C MET A 51 2.75 -3.61 -1.49
N ARG A 52 3.24 -3.56 -0.24
CA ARG A 52 3.09 -2.39 0.63
C ARG A 52 3.73 -1.16 -0.01
N ASP A 53 4.97 -1.28 -0.46
CA ASP A 53 5.72 -0.17 -1.06
C ASP A 53 4.98 0.34 -2.31
N SER A 54 4.47 -0.57 -3.14
CA SER A 54 3.69 -0.24 -4.35
C SER A 54 2.34 0.42 -4.02
N ALA A 55 1.65 -0.04 -2.97
CA ALA A 55 0.39 0.53 -2.53
C ALA A 55 0.57 1.98 -2.05
N SER A 56 1.66 2.27 -1.33
CA SER A 56 1.99 3.63 -0.88
C SER A 56 2.11 4.59 -2.07
N ILE A 57 2.84 4.20 -3.12
CA ILE A 57 3.01 5.01 -4.32
C ILE A 57 1.66 5.25 -5.00
N TYR A 58 0.88 4.18 -5.20
CA TYR A 58 -0.44 4.29 -5.82
C TYR A 58 -1.36 5.24 -5.05
N LEU A 59 -1.45 5.09 -3.72
CA LEU A 59 -2.34 5.90 -2.89
C LEU A 59 -1.95 7.37 -2.88
N SER A 60 -0.66 7.71 -2.88
CA SER A 60 -0.23 9.10 -3.01
C SER A 60 -0.74 9.76 -4.29
N TYR A 61 -0.59 9.10 -5.45
CA TYR A 61 -1.14 9.62 -6.70
C TYR A 61 -2.67 9.67 -6.72
N ALA A 62 -3.33 8.62 -6.21
CA ALA A 62 -4.78 8.56 -6.13
C ALA A 62 -5.35 9.68 -5.25
N LYS A 63 -4.65 10.03 -4.17
CA LYS A 63 -4.99 11.15 -3.28
C LYS A 63 -4.94 12.49 -4.02
N TYR A 64 -3.90 12.74 -4.80
CA TYR A 64 -3.81 13.95 -5.62
C TYR A 64 -4.94 14.02 -6.65
N VAL A 65 -5.28 12.91 -7.30
CA VAL A 65 -6.41 12.88 -8.25
C VAL A 65 -7.74 13.17 -7.55
N ALA A 66 -7.95 12.63 -6.35
CA ALA A 66 -9.20 12.77 -5.59
C ALA A 66 -9.39 14.11 -4.88
N HIS A 67 -8.29 14.72 -4.41
CA HIS A 67 -8.32 15.97 -3.64
C HIS A 67 -7.91 17.21 -4.45
N GLY A 68 -7.35 17.02 -5.65
CA GLY A 68 -6.82 18.07 -6.52
C GLY A 68 -5.32 17.88 -6.79
N MET A 69 -4.94 17.88 -8.07
CA MET A 69 -3.55 17.73 -8.47
C MET A 69 -2.73 18.94 -8.01
N PRO A 70 -1.55 18.73 -7.39
CA PRO A 70 -0.63 19.82 -7.08
C PRO A 70 -0.25 20.58 -8.34
N GLU A 71 0.00 21.89 -8.20
CA GLU A 71 0.37 22.75 -9.34
C GLU A 71 1.77 22.41 -9.91
N SER A 72 2.62 21.74 -9.14
CA SER A 72 3.93 21.26 -9.58
C SER A 72 4.14 19.77 -9.28
N PRO A 73 4.68 18.97 -10.23
CA PRO A 73 5.09 17.58 -10.01
C PRO A 73 6.12 17.40 -8.88
N ASP A 74 6.96 18.40 -8.62
CA ASP A 74 8.02 18.32 -7.60
C ASP A 74 7.44 18.13 -6.18
N LEU A 75 6.23 18.66 -5.92
CA LEU A 75 5.53 18.52 -4.64
C LEU A 75 5.00 17.09 -4.42
N VAL A 76 4.79 16.33 -5.49
CA VAL A 76 4.36 14.92 -5.44
C VAL A 76 5.54 14.02 -5.06
N GLU A 77 6.73 14.33 -5.56
CA GLU A 77 7.94 13.54 -5.29
C GLU A 77 8.49 13.73 -3.87
N GLU A 78 8.30 14.90 -3.26
CA GLU A 78 8.70 15.18 -1.86
C GLU A 78 7.87 14.37 -0.84
N ASP A 79 6.55 14.29 -1.02
CA ASP A 79 5.66 13.50 -0.16
C ASP A 79 5.89 11.98 -0.29
N LEU A 80 6.38 11.52 -1.44
CA LEU A 80 6.71 10.11 -1.69
C LEU A 80 8.04 9.67 -1.05
N GLN A 81 8.90 10.62 -0.68
CA GLN A 81 10.23 10.38 -0.09
C GLN A 81 10.25 10.54 1.44
N GLY A 82 9.13 10.91 2.06
CA GLY A 82 8.97 11.15 3.51
C GLY A 82 8.64 9.92 4.35
#